data_AF-A0A0R2MK71-F1
#
_entry.id   AF-A0A0R2MK71-F1
#
_cell.length_a   1.000
_cell.length_b   1.000
_cell.length_c   1.000
_cell.angle_alpha   90.00
_cell.angle_beta   90.00
_cell.angle_gamma   90.00
#
_symmetry.space_group_name_H-M   'P 1'
#
loop_
_entity.id
_entity.type
_entity.pdbx_description
1 polymer ?
#
loop_
_entity_poly.entity_id
_entity_poly.type
_entity_poly.pdbx_seq_one_letter_code
_entity_poly.pdbx_strand_id
1 'polypeptide(L)' 'MDYQKILDQLVSGELKEYKVEPEDAFDLQKTIRNYGKRQYITGRAERGGAIVYTATNTDD' A
#
# COMPACT_ATOMS: atom_id res chain seq x y z
N MET A 1 7.69 7.79 8.05
CA MET A 1 8.09 6.91 6.94
C MET A 1 7.74 7.57 5.62
N ASP A 2 8.44 7.25 4.53
CA ASP A 2 8.13 7.79 3.20
C ASP A 2 7.18 6.86 2.44
N TYR A 3 5.90 6.93 2.80
CA TYR A 3 4.86 6.06 2.25
C TYR A 3 4.64 6.28 0.75
N GLN A 4 4.96 7.47 0.21
CA GLN A 4 4.86 7.70 -1.23
C GLN A 4 5.82 6.78 -1.99
N LYS A 5 7.07 6.66 -1.53
CA LYS A 5 8.05 5.77 -2.14
C LYS A 5 7.61 4.31 -2.12
N ILE A 6 6.97 3.87 -1.03
CA ILE A 6 6.44 2.51 -0.93
C ILE A 6 5.32 2.28 -1.96
N LEU A 7 4.39 3.23 -2.11
CA LEU A 7 3.34 3.15 -3.12
C LEU A 7 3.89 3.19 -4.55
N ASP A 8 4.96 3.94 -4.80
CA ASP A 8 5.67 3.95 -6.08
C ASP A 8 6.30 2.58 -6.36
N GLN A 9 6.94 1.96 -5.37
CA GLN A 9 7.53 0.62 -5.48
C GLN A 9 6.48 -0.48 -5.69
N LEU A 10 5.32 -0.37 -5.03
CA LEU A 10 4.20 -1.28 -5.26
C LEU A 10 3.72 -1.17 -6.70
N VAL A 11 3.48 0.05 -7.20
CA VAL A 11 2.99 0.27 -8.56
C VAL A 11 4.03 -0.07 -9.63
N SER A 12 5.33 0.13 -9.36
CA SER A 12 6.41 -0.24 -10.28
C SER A 12 6.67 -1.74 -10.33
N GLY A 13 6.17 -2.50 -9.36
CA GLY A 13 6.45 -3.93 -9.18
C GLY A 13 7.81 -4.23 -8.56
N GLU A 14 8.55 -3.22 -8.12
CA GLU A 14 9.76 -3.38 -7.31
C GLU A 14 9.43 -4.01 -5.96
N LEU A 15 8.25 -3.69 -5.42
CA LEU A 15 7.69 -4.29 -4.22
C LEU A 15 6.40 -5.03 -4.58
N LYS A 16 6.31 -6.31 -4.23
CA LYS A 16 5.09 -7.10 -4.47
C LYS A 16 3.98 -6.72 -3.48
N GLU A 17 4.33 -6.61 -2.21
CA GLU A 17 3.39 -6.31 -1.14
C GLU A 17 4.06 -5.54 0.00
N TYR A 18 3.27 -4.73 0.70
CA TYR A 18 3.70 -4.00 1.88
C TYR A 18 2.71 -4.21 3.01
N LYS A 19 3.18 -4.80 4.12
CA LYS A 19 2.40 -4.92 5.35
C LYS A 19 2.63 -3.69 6.22
N VAL A 20 1.54 -3.03 6.60
CA VAL A 20 1.53 -1.95 7.58
C VAL A 20 0.83 -2.43 8.86
N GLU A 21 1.41 -2.08 10.00
CA GLU A 21 0.81 -2.33 11.32
C GLU A 21 -0.32 -1.31 11.59
N PRO A 22 -1.29 -1.61 12.48
CA PRO A 22 -2.45 -0.75 12.71
C PRO A 22 -2.08 0.67 13.16
N GLU A 23 -0.97 0.84 13.87
CA GLU A 23 -0.48 2.13 14.37
C GLU A 23 -0.13 3.09 13.23
N ASP A 24 0.36 2.55 12.11
CA ASP A 24 0.83 3.28 10.93
C ASP A 24 -0.16 3.27 9.76
N ALA A 25 -1.18 2.39 9.83
CA ALA A 25 -2.15 2.19 8.77
C ALA A 25 -2.91 3.47 8.40
N PHE A 26 -3.16 4.35 9.37
CA PHE A 26 -3.88 5.59 9.15
C PHE A 26 -3.10 6.59 8.28
N ASP A 27 -1.78 6.69 8.51
CA ASP A 27 -0.89 7.56 7.74
C ASP A 27 -0.70 7.03 6.31
N LEU A 28 -0.59 5.71 6.15
CA LEU A 28 -0.53 5.09 4.83
C LEU A 28 -1.85 5.31 4.06
N GLN A 29 -3.01 5.16 4.71
CA GLN A 29 -4.30 5.47 4.07
C GLN A 29 -4.41 6.93 3.63
N LYS A 30 -3.96 7.88 4.45
CA LYS A 30 -3.93 9.30 4.08
C LYS A 30 -3.05 9.54 2.85
N THR A 31 -1.91 8.84 2.78
CA THR A 31 -1.01 8.90 1.62
C THR A 31 -1.67 8.33 0.37
N ILE A 32 -2.30 7.14 0.46
CA ILE A 32 -3.03 6.52 -0.65
C ILE A 32 -4.15 7.42 -1.17
N ARG A 33 -4.89 8.10 -0.29
CA ARG A 33 -5.98 9.02 -0.70
C ARG A 33 -5.48 10.15 -1.62
N ASN A 34 -4.27 10.62 -1.38
CA ASN A 34 -3.60 11.68 -2.14
C ASN A 34 -2.73 11.15 -3.29
N TYR A 35 -2.57 9.84 -3.39
CA TYR A 35 -1.73 9.20 -4.40
C TYR A 35 -2.46 9.16 -5.75
N GLY A 36 -1.86 9.74 -6.79
CA GLY A 36 -2.48 9.86 -8.12
C GLY A 36 -2.82 8.51 -8.78
N LYS A 37 -2.18 7.43 -8.33
CA LYS A 37 -2.33 6.06 -8.83
C LYS A 37 -3.05 5.13 -7.84
N ARG A 38 -3.83 5.69 -6.90
CA ARG A 38 -4.53 4.93 -5.85
C ARG A 38 -5.41 3.79 -6.36
N GLN A 39 -5.95 3.91 -7.57
CA GLN A 39 -6.79 2.88 -8.21
C GLN A 39 -6.06 1.55 -8.42
N TYR A 40 -4.72 1.58 -8.45
CA TYR A 40 -3.90 0.38 -8.56
C TYR A 40 -3.54 -0.21 -7.20
N ILE A 41 -3.86 0.44 -6.07
CA ILE A 41 -3.47 0.00 -4.74
C ILE A 41 -4.66 -0.70 -4.08
N THR A 42 -4.48 -1.96 -3.70
CA THR A 42 -5.47 -2.76 -2.97
C THR A 42 -4.96 -3.06 -1.57
N GLY A 43 -5.80 -2.86 -0.56
CA GLY A 43 -5.50 -3.22 0.83
C GLY A 43 -6.30 -4.42 1.28
N ARG A 44 -5.63 -5.42 1.87
CA ARG A 44 -6.23 -6.59 2.52
C ARG A 44 -5.98 -6.52 4.02
N ALA A 45 -7.05 -6.51 4.80
CA ALA A 45 -6.95 -6.54 6.26
C ALA A 45 -6.62 -7.95 6.75
N GLU A 46 -5.63 -8.05 7.63
CA GLU A 46 -5.18 -9.30 8.24
C GLU A 46 -5.65 -9.41 9.71
N ARG A 47 -5.64 -10.64 10.23
CA ARG A 47 -5.96 -10.88 11.65
C ARG A 47 -4.90 -10.19 12.53
N GLY A 48 -5.36 -9.38 13.48
CA GLY A 48 -4.48 -8.57 14.34
C GLY A 48 -4.43 -7.09 13.98
N GLY A 49 -5.18 -6.64 12.96
CA GLY A 49 -5.34 -5.22 12.63
C GLY A 49 -4.31 -4.67 11.65
N ALA A 50 -3.36 -5.50 11.21
CA ALA A 50 -2.46 -5.13 10.13
C ALA A 50 -3.17 -5.13 8.76
N ILE A 51 -2.62 -4.37 7.82
CA ILE A 51 -3.13 -4.28 6.45
C ILE A 51 -2.00 -4.56 5.48
N VAL A 52 -2.22 -5.46 4.52
CA VAL A 52 -1.29 -5.76 3.44
C VAL A 52 -1.75 -5.02 2.19
N TYR A 53 -0.90 -4.16 1.64
CA TYR A 53 -1.15 -3.44 0.41
C TYR A 53 -0.39 -4.07 -0.76
N THR A 54 -1.09 -4.28 -1.87
CA THR A 54 -0.55 -4.78 -3.13
C THR A 54 -0.94 -3.86 -4.28
N ALA A 55 -0.16 -3.90 -5.37
CA ALA A 55 -0.58 -3.28 -6.62
C ALA A 55 -1.37 -4.28 -7.49
N THR A 56 -2.40 -3.81 -8.19
CA THR A 56 -3.17 -4.62 -9.15
C THR A 56 -2.66 -4.49 -10.58
N ASN A 57 -1.68 -3.61 -10.80
CA ASN A 57 -1.03 -3.39 -12.11
C ASN A 57 0.27 -4.20 -12.25
N THR A 58 0.70 -4.86 -11.18
CA THR A 58 1.65 -5.96 -11.27
C THR A 58 0.88 -7.17 -11.80
N ASP A 59 0.80 -7.26 -13.14
CA ASP A 59 0.48 -8.49 -13.85
C ASP A 59 1.40 -9.63 -13.34
N ASP A 60 0.83 -10.84 -13.25
CA ASP A 60 1.56 -12.10 -12.99
C ASP A 60 2.40 -12.50 -14.22
#